data_AF-A0A2G5E3L3-F1
#
_entry.id   AF-A0A2G5E3L3-F1
#
_cell.length_a   1.000
_cell.length_b   1.000
_cell.length_c   1.000
_cell.angle_alpha   90.00
_cell.angle_beta   90.00
_cell.angle_gamma   90.00
#
_symmetry.space_group_name_H-M   'P 1'
#
loop_
_entity.id
_entity.type
_entity.pdbx_description
1 polymer ?
#
loop_
_entity_poly.entity_id
_entity_poly.type
_entity_poly.pdbx_seq_one_letter_code
_entity_poly.pdbx_strand_id
1 'polypeptide(L)'
;MATEQFIREAREPAVYCISKRREFEDRLEHDRSNINLWIKYAKWEASQNEPAHARSICERALEEVVGYRNPDLWCGYAEIEMKNSFTDRARKVLDRAVTLHPRVNQLWLTFIQLEEKLGNVASARTLFERWMCWMPDHQGWLSYIKFEIRYNETEQARQIFERFVQCHPEVESWIRYAKFEMKNGEVDRARNVHGRAVEKFADGNVVGFPEFEEQCKETERARCTNKRMPKRIPKGPEEDLYKRSVLSENRYGDKKFVLGN
;
A
#
# COMPACT_ATOMS: atom_id res chain seq x y z
N MET A 1 39.85 -1.37 45.43
CA MET A 1 39.81 -2.50 44.48
C MET A 1 38.48 -2.60 43.73
N ALA A 2 37.31 -2.49 44.37
CA ALA A 2 36.02 -2.46 43.64
C ALA A 2 35.85 -1.25 42.70
N THR A 3 36.46 -0.10 43.03
CA THR A 3 36.39 1.14 42.23
C THR A 3 37.20 1.07 40.93
N GLU A 4 38.39 0.46 40.93
CA GLU A 4 39.23 0.34 39.73
C GLU A 4 38.69 -0.71 38.76
N GLN A 5 38.15 -1.81 39.26
CA GLN A 5 37.47 -2.82 38.45
C GLN A 5 36.25 -2.21 37.74
N PHE A 6 35.42 -1.46 38.48
CA PHE A 6 34.25 -0.76 37.95
C PHE A 6 34.61 0.34 36.93
N ILE A 7 35.71 1.06 37.14
CA ILE A 7 36.22 2.06 36.19
C ILE A 7 36.78 1.38 34.92
N ARG A 8 37.39 0.20 35.03
CA ARG A 8 37.91 -0.56 33.88
C ARG A 8 36.79 -1.18 33.06
N GLU A 9 35.81 -1.78 33.72
CA GLU A 9 34.58 -2.33 33.12
C GLU A 9 33.73 -1.23 32.46
N ALA A 10 33.77 0.02 32.95
CA ALA A 10 33.12 1.16 32.29
C ALA A 10 33.93 1.75 31.11
N ARG A 11 35.26 1.61 31.11
CA ARG A 11 36.14 2.10 30.02
C ARG A 11 36.15 1.18 28.80
N GLU A 12 36.07 -0.13 29.00
CA GLU A 12 36.09 -1.11 27.90
C GLU A 12 34.93 -0.92 26.89
N PRO A 13 33.67 -0.69 27.31
CA PRO A 13 32.55 -0.35 26.42
C PRO A 13 32.74 1.00 25.72
N ALA A 14 33.26 2.01 26.41
CA ALA A 14 33.44 3.35 25.84
C ALA A 14 34.50 3.35 24.72
N VAL A 15 35.61 2.63 24.91
CA VAL A 15 36.66 2.46 23.89
C VAL A 15 36.14 1.65 22.70
N TYR A 16 35.33 0.61 22.96
CA TYR A 16 34.65 -0.14 21.91
C TYR A 16 33.73 0.75 21.06
N CYS A 17 32.93 1.60 21.70
CA CYS A 17 32.05 2.54 20.99
C CYS A 17 32.84 3.52 20.11
N ILE A 18 33.94 4.08 20.62
CA ILE A 18 34.78 5.00 19.84
C ILE A 18 35.40 4.29 18.62
N SER A 19 35.91 3.07 18.81
CA SER A 19 36.50 2.27 17.73
C SER A 19 35.45 1.94 16.65
N LYS A 20 34.25 1.54 17.06
CA LYS A 20 33.15 1.24 16.14
C LYS A 20 32.62 2.47 15.39
N ARG A 21 32.51 3.62 16.06
CA ARG A 21 32.17 4.91 15.42
C ARG A 21 33.18 5.24 14.33
N ARG A 22 34.48 5.11 14.63
CA ARG A 22 35.54 5.34 13.64
C ARG A 22 35.44 4.39 12.45
N GLU A 23 35.17 3.10 12.68
CA GLU A 23 34.96 2.14 11.59
C GLU A 23 33.76 2.55 10.69
N PHE A 24 32.66 3.02 11.28
CA PHE A 24 31.51 3.49 10.51
C PHE A 24 31.83 4.78 9.73
N GLU A 25 32.46 5.77 10.37
CA GLU A 25 32.84 7.04 9.73
C GLU A 25 33.87 6.83 8.61
N ASP A 26 34.89 5.98 8.81
CA ASP A 26 35.87 5.65 7.77
C ASP A 26 35.17 5.01 6.56
N ARG A 27 34.19 4.13 6.79
CA ARG A 27 33.41 3.51 5.70
C ARG A 27 32.49 4.51 5.01
N LEU A 28 31.89 5.42 5.78
CA LEU A 28 31.04 6.49 5.24
C LEU A 28 31.85 7.48 4.42
N GLU A 29 33.10 7.77 4.81
CA GLU A 29 33.98 8.66 4.05
C GLU A 29 34.24 8.12 2.64
N HIS A 30 34.43 6.81 2.51
CA HIS A 30 34.66 6.13 1.24
C HIS A 30 33.38 5.91 0.42
N ASP A 31 32.22 5.69 1.07
CA ASP A 31 30.94 5.42 0.41
C ASP A 31 29.80 6.24 1.03
N ARG A 32 29.87 7.57 0.85
CA ARG A 32 28.89 8.53 1.41
C ARG A 32 27.48 8.32 0.88
N SER A 33 27.34 7.76 -0.31
CA SER A 33 26.05 7.49 -0.96
C SER A 33 25.28 6.30 -0.37
N ASN A 34 25.91 5.47 0.46
CA ASN A 34 25.33 4.20 0.88
C ASN A 34 24.36 4.34 2.06
N ILE A 35 23.08 4.49 1.73
CA ILE A 35 21.99 4.69 2.69
C ILE A 35 21.88 3.52 3.68
N ASN A 36 22.16 2.28 3.23
CA ASN A 36 22.13 1.12 4.11
C ASN A 36 23.20 1.20 5.20
N LEU A 37 24.37 1.79 4.90
CA LEU A 37 25.43 2.01 5.88
C LEU A 37 25.01 3.05 6.92
N TRP A 38 24.42 4.17 6.48
CA TRP A 38 23.85 5.19 7.38
C TRP A 38 22.77 4.61 8.31
N ILE A 39 21.83 3.82 7.77
CA ILE A 39 20.78 3.19 8.57
C ILE A 39 21.37 2.18 9.57
N LYS A 40 22.37 1.39 9.17
CA LYS A 40 23.06 0.46 10.08
C LYS A 40 23.78 1.21 11.19
N TYR A 41 24.45 2.31 10.87
CA TYR A 41 25.15 3.13 11.85
C TYR A 41 24.16 3.74 12.86
N ALA A 42 23.07 4.33 12.38
CA ALA A 42 22.04 4.91 13.23
C ALA A 42 21.32 3.85 14.09
N LYS A 43 21.04 2.65 13.56
CA LYS A 43 20.49 1.52 14.33
C LYS A 43 21.46 1.03 15.40
N TRP A 44 22.76 1.01 15.11
CA TRP A 44 23.77 0.64 16.09
C TRP A 44 23.87 1.69 17.21
N GLU A 45 23.89 2.99 16.91
CA GLU A 45 23.89 4.05 17.94
C GLU A 45 22.63 4.03 18.80
N ALA A 46 21.46 3.76 18.19
CA ALA A 46 20.23 3.56 18.92
C ALA A 46 20.32 2.37 19.90
N SER A 47 21.04 1.29 19.54
CA SER A 47 21.29 0.15 20.44
C SER A 47 22.19 0.48 21.63
N GLN A 48 23.02 1.52 21.52
CA GLN A 48 23.88 2.00 22.60
C GLN A 48 23.16 2.95 23.57
N ASN A 49 21.84 3.11 23.45
CA ASN A 49 21.02 4.02 24.25
C ASN A 49 21.44 5.50 24.13
N GLU A 50 22.04 5.87 23.00
CA GLU A 50 22.47 7.23 22.65
C GLU A 50 21.60 7.81 21.52
N PRO A 51 20.30 8.09 21.78
CA PRO A 51 19.36 8.54 20.74
C PRO A 51 19.72 9.92 20.19
N ALA A 52 20.51 10.73 20.91
CA ALA A 52 20.99 12.02 20.41
C ALA A 52 21.99 11.87 19.26
N HIS A 53 22.92 10.93 19.39
CA HIS A 53 23.90 10.64 18.35
C HIS A 53 23.23 10.01 17.13
N ALA A 54 22.33 9.04 17.33
CA ALA A 54 21.54 8.45 16.24
C ALA A 54 20.78 9.51 15.43
N ARG A 55 20.18 10.52 16.10
CA ARG A 55 19.51 11.66 15.44
C ARG A 55 20.47 12.50 14.61
N SER A 56 21.61 12.89 15.19
CA SER A 56 22.60 13.68 14.46
C SER A 56 23.07 12.97 13.19
N ILE A 57 23.24 11.64 13.26
CA ILE A 57 23.61 10.82 12.11
C ILE A 57 22.48 10.77 11.08
N CYS A 58 21.22 10.61 11.50
CA CYS A 58 20.07 10.65 10.59
C CYS A 58 19.90 12.02 9.91
N GLU A 59 20.05 13.13 10.63
CA GLU A 59 19.98 14.47 10.02
C GLU A 59 21.17 14.70 9.07
N ARG A 60 22.39 14.28 9.45
CA ARG A 60 23.55 14.30 8.53
C ARG A 60 23.29 13.46 7.28
N ALA A 61 22.71 12.27 7.43
CA ALA A 61 22.35 11.42 6.30
C ALA A 61 21.29 12.08 5.39
N LEU A 62 20.37 12.89 5.96
CA LEU A 62 19.39 13.64 5.18
C LEU A 62 20.01 14.83 4.43
N GLU A 63 21.01 15.48 5.02
CA GLU A 63 21.73 16.62 4.43
C GLU A 63 22.77 16.23 3.37
N GLU A 64 23.60 15.22 3.66
CA GLU A 64 24.76 14.85 2.81
C GLU A 64 24.42 13.90 1.67
N VAL A 65 23.52 12.94 1.91
CA VAL A 65 23.05 12.06 0.86
C VAL A 65 22.05 12.87 0.02
N VAL A 66 21.79 12.48 -1.22
CA VAL A 66 20.58 12.91 -1.98
C VAL A 66 19.27 12.43 -1.29
N GLY A 67 19.32 12.26 0.04
CA GLY A 67 18.54 11.45 0.95
C GLY A 67 17.25 12.08 1.42
N TYR A 68 17.01 13.37 1.14
CA TYR A 68 15.64 13.89 1.18
C TYR A 68 14.72 13.01 0.32
N ARG A 69 15.17 12.64 -0.90
CA ARG A 69 14.36 11.85 -1.83
C ARG A 69 14.19 10.39 -1.44
N ASN A 70 15.06 9.81 -0.62
CA ASN A 70 14.98 8.38 -0.34
C ASN A 70 14.00 8.11 0.81
N PRO A 71 12.88 7.40 0.54
CA PRO A 71 11.88 7.09 1.56
C PRO A 71 12.41 6.21 2.68
N ASP A 72 13.35 5.29 2.39
CA ASP A 72 13.84 4.30 3.34
C ASP A 72 14.62 4.94 4.49
N LEU A 73 15.29 6.06 4.24
CA LEU A 73 15.99 6.82 5.28
C LEU A 73 15.00 7.45 6.27
N TRP A 74 13.92 8.05 5.78
CA TRP A 74 12.85 8.59 6.62
C TRP A 74 12.14 7.49 7.42
N CYS A 75 11.84 6.36 6.78
CA CYS A 75 11.24 5.20 7.46
C CYS A 75 12.19 4.67 8.54
N GLY A 76 13.48 4.50 8.23
CA GLY A 76 14.49 4.05 9.19
C GLY A 76 14.66 5.02 10.36
N TYR A 77 14.60 6.33 10.11
CA TYR A 77 14.68 7.34 11.16
C TYR A 77 13.45 7.29 12.08
N ALA A 78 12.24 7.21 11.51
CA ALA A 78 11.03 7.06 12.29
C ALA A 78 11.03 5.76 13.12
N GLU A 79 11.49 4.64 12.56
CA GLU A 79 11.65 3.37 13.28
C GLU A 79 12.59 3.49 14.49
N ILE A 80 13.68 4.24 14.36
CA ILE A 80 14.64 4.46 15.46
C ILE A 80 13.98 5.27 16.58
N GLU A 81 13.29 6.37 16.26
CA GLU A 81 12.57 7.18 17.26
C GLU A 81 11.46 6.38 17.94
N MET A 82 10.76 5.51 17.20
CA MET A 82 9.76 4.60 17.77
C MET A 82 10.35 3.62 18.78
N LYS A 83 11.50 3.01 18.48
CA LYS A 83 12.16 2.06 19.38
C LYS A 83 12.61 2.71 20.69
N ASN A 84 12.95 3.99 20.64
CA ASN A 84 13.36 4.77 21.80
C ASN A 84 12.19 5.43 22.55
N SER A 85 10.94 5.06 22.22
CA SER A 85 9.71 5.60 22.81
C SER A 85 9.48 7.11 22.60
N PHE A 86 10.18 7.75 21.65
CA PHE A 86 10.00 9.16 21.31
C PHE A 86 8.94 9.34 20.20
N THR A 87 7.69 8.99 20.51
CA THR A 87 6.57 8.96 19.55
C THR A 87 6.27 10.33 18.92
N ASP A 88 6.31 11.42 19.70
CA ASP A 88 6.06 12.77 19.20
C ASP A 88 7.13 13.25 18.20
N ARG A 89 8.36 12.77 18.36
CA ARG A 89 9.44 13.09 17.42
C ARG A 89 9.29 12.29 16.14
N ALA A 90 8.96 11.00 16.25
CA ALA A 90 8.63 10.17 15.09
C ALA A 90 7.52 10.81 14.24
N ARG A 91 6.47 11.35 14.87
CA ARG A 91 5.40 12.10 14.19
C ARG A 91 5.93 13.33 13.44
N LYS A 92 6.75 14.16 14.09
CA LYS A 92 7.33 15.36 13.47
C LYS A 92 8.23 15.02 12.28
N VAL A 93 9.03 13.96 12.40
CA VAL A 93 9.90 13.48 11.32
C VAL A 93 9.07 13.02 10.13
N LEU A 94 8.04 12.20 10.37
CA LEU A 94 7.16 11.70 9.30
C LEU A 94 6.30 12.80 8.69
N ASP A 95 5.82 13.76 9.48
CA ASP A 95 5.07 14.92 8.99
C ASP A 95 5.93 15.80 8.07
N ARG A 96 7.21 16.02 8.45
CA ARG A 96 8.20 16.65 7.57
C ARG A 96 8.39 15.84 6.29
N ALA A 97 8.53 14.51 6.40
CA ALA A 97 8.76 13.63 5.25
C ALA A 97 7.61 13.68 4.23
N VAL A 98 6.35 13.57 4.68
CA VAL A 98 5.18 13.62 3.79
C VAL A 98 4.92 15.00 3.21
N THR A 99 5.31 16.07 3.92
CA THR A 99 5.24 17.44 3.39
C THR A 99 6.25 17.67 2.27
N LEU A 100 7.47 17.13 2.42
CA LEU A 100 8.50 17.23 1.38
C LEU A 100 8.23 16.30 0.19
N HIS A 101 7.70 15.10 0.45
CA HIS A 101 7.51 14.06 -0.56
C HIS A 101 6.09 13.47 -0.53
N PRO A 102 5.06 14.25 -0.90
CA PRO A 102 3.67 13.81 -0.82
C PRO A 102 3.31 12.69 -1.80
N ARG A 103 4.10 12.48 -2.87
CA ARG A 103 3.86 11.42 -3.87
C ARG A 103 4.40 10.05 -3.46
N VAL A 104 5.15 9.96 -2.37
CA VAL A 104 5.76 8.71 -1.94
C VAL A 104 4.81 7.98 -1.00
N ASN A 105 4.12 6.97 -1.52
CA ASN A 105 3.16 6.16 -0.78
C ASN A 105 3.74 5.50 0.48
N GLN A 106 4.98 5.05 0.40
CA GLN A 106 5.66 4.37 1.52
C GLN A 106 5.70 5.25 2.78
N LEU A 107 5.96 6.56 2.64
CA LEU A 107 6.01 7.48 3.78
C LEU A 107 4.64 7.60 4.48
N TRP A 108 3.58 7.79 3.69
CA TRP A 108 2.20 7.84 4.20
C TRP A 108 1.83 6.55 4.91
N LEU A 109 2.11 5.40 4.31
CA LEU A 109 1.82 4.10 4.91
C LEU A 109 2.59 3.90 6.22
N THR A 110 3.86 4.28 6.29
CA THR A 110 4.62 4.19 7.55
C THR A 110 4.07 5.12 8.63
N PHE A 111 3.57 6.30 8.27
CA PHE A 111 2.96 7.23 9.21
C PHE A 111 1.60 6.72 9.73
N ILE A 112 0.78 6.18 8.84
CA ILE A 112 -0.49 5.54 9.22
C ILE A 112 -0.22 4.35 10.14
N GLN A 113 0.73 3.48 9.79
CA GLN A 113 1.12 2.34 10.62
C GLN A 113 1.64 2.76 12.00
N LEU A 114 2.33 3.90 12.10
CA LEU A 114 2.74 4.47 13.37
C LEU A 114 1.50 4.83 14.22
N GLU A 115 0.55 5.59 13.67
CA GLU A 115 -0.66 5.96 14.42
C GLU A 115 -1.54 4.75 14.77
N GLU A 116 -1.62 3.74 13.89
CA GLU A 116 -2.29 2.47 14.18
C GLU A 116 -1.65 1.75 15.38
N LYS A 117 -0.32 1.69 15.44
CA LYS A 117 0.41 1.08 16.57
C LYS A 117 0.19 1.84 17.88
N LEU A 118 -0.07 3.14 17.81
CA LEU A 118 -0.40 3.97 18.97
C LEU A 118 -1.88 3.90 19.35
N GLY A 119 -2.72 3.24 18.54
CA GLY A 119 -4.16 3.12 18.76
C GLY A 119 -4.97 4.34 18.31
N ASN A 120 -4.34 5.31 17.64
CA ASN A 120 -4.98 6.56 17.22
C ASN A 120 -5.69 6.43 15.86
N VAL A 121 -6.82 5.72 15.84
CA VAL A 121 -7.59 5.47 14.61
C VAL A 121 -8.08 6.77 13.97
N ALA A 122 -8.50 7.75 14.79
CA ALA A 122 -8.96 9.05 14.28
C ALA A 122 -7.86 9.81 13.54
N SER A 123 -6.64 9.82 14.10
CA SER A 123 -5.47 10.44 13.46
C SER A 123 -5.05 9.69 12.20
N ALA A 124 -5.14 8.36 12.19
CA ALA A 124 -4.90 7.58 10.97
C ALA A 124 -5.87 7.97 9.85
N ARG A 125 -7.15 8.18 10.16
CA ARG A 125 -8.16 8.65 9.18
C ARG A 125 -7.85 10.05 8.65
N THR A 126 -7.47 11.00 9.52
CA THR A 126 -7.11 12.34 9.05
C THR A 126 -5.88 12.33 8.16
N LEU A 127 -4.91 11.44 8.43
CA LEU A 127 -3.76 11.22 7.56
C LEU A 127 -4.16 10.64 6.20
N PHE A 128 -5.06 9.65 6.18
CA PHE A 128 -5.61 9.12 4.92
C PHE A 128 -6.32 10.21 4.11
N GLU A 129 -7.19 11.00 4.73
CA GLU A 129 -7.88 12.09 4.04
C GLU A 129 -6.90 13.12 3.47
N ARG A 130 -5.86 13.48 4.24
CA ARG A 130 -4.80 14.37 3.75
C ARG A 130 -4.03 13.76 2.58
N TRP A 131 -3.80 12.45 2.60
CA TRP A 131 -3.15 11.73 1.51
C TRP A 131 -4.03 11.68 0.25
N MET A 132 -5.34 11.46 0.40
CA MET A 132 -6.29 11.41 -0.74
C MET A 132 -6.39 12.74 -1.50
N CYS A 133 -6.15 13.88 -0.84
CA CYS A 133 -6.05 15.18 -1.51
C CYS A 133 -4.95 15.24 -2.59
N TRP A 134 -3.93 14.40 -2.49
CA TRP A 134 -2.85 14.31 -3.48
C TRP A 134 -3.15 13.33 -4.63
N MET A 135 -4.35 12.74 -4.64
CA MET A 135 -4.78 11.73 -5.62
C MET A 135 -3.74 10.61 -5.79
N PRO A 136 -3.52 9.78 -4.76
CA PRO A 136 -2.52 8.72 -4.81
C PRO A 136 -2.91 7.63 -5.82
N ASP A 137 -1.97 6.73 -6.08
CA ASP A 137 -2.16 5.58 -6.95
C ASP A 137 -3.24 4.60 -6.44
N HIS A 138 -3.56 3.59 -7.24
CA HIS A 138 -4.51 2.54 -6.86
C HIS A 138 -4.15 1.90 -5.51
N GLN A 139 -2.85 1.69 -5.22
CA GLN A 139 -2.44 1.09 -3.95
C GLN A 139 -2.74 1.98 -2.75
N GLY A 140 -2.60 3.30 -2.90
CA GLY A 140 -2.97 4.26 -1.86
C GLY A 140 -4.45 4.16 -1.49
N TRP A 141 -5.34 4.24 -2.47
CA TRP A 141 -6.79 4.10 -2.25
C TRP A 141 -7.17 2.74 -1.64
N LEU A 142 -6.60 1.65 -2.17
CA LEU A 142 -6.86 0.31 -1.67
C LEU A 142 -6.35 0.11 -0.24
N SER A 143 -5.27 0.77 0.15
CA SER A 143 -4.77 0.73 1.53
C SER A 143 -5.75 1.38 2.51
N TYR A 144 -6.40 2.48 2.10
CA TYR A 144 -7.42 3.14 2.92
C TYR A 144 -8.70 2.31 3.05
N ILE A 145 -9.15 1.72 1.95
CA ILE A 145 -10.29 0.78 1.97
C ILE A 145 -10.00 -0.41 2.88
N LYS A 146 -8.81 -1.02 2.76
CA LYS A 146 -8.41 -2.14 3.63
C LYS A 146 -8.37 -1.72 5.10
N PHE A 147 -7.95 -0.49 5.39
CA PHE A 147 -7.98 0.07 6.72
C PHE A 147 -9.41 0.11 7.29
N GLU A 148 -10.37 0.71 6.60
CA GLU A 148 -11.76 0.79 7.10
C GLU A 148 -12.43 -0.59 7.22
N ILE A 149 -12.12 -1.53 6.32
CA ILE A 149 -12.61 -2.92 6.41
C ILE A 149 -12.10 -3.59 7.70
N ARG A 150 -10.85 -3.35 8.12
CA ARG A 150 -10.31 -3.92 9.37
C ARG A 150 -11.05 -3.42 10.61
N TYR A 151 -11.57 -2.19 10.57
CA TYR A 151 -12.36 -1.58 11.64
C TYR A 151 -13.87 -1.83 11.49
N ASN A 152 -14.28 -2.67 10.54
CA ASN A 152 -15.67 -3.04 10.26
C ASN A 152 -16.56 -1.86 9.79
N GLU A 153 -15.95 -0.77 9.30
CA GLU A 153 -16.64 0.42 8.80
C GLU A 153 -16.95 0.28 7.30
N THR A 154 -17.82 -0.68 6.98
CA THR A 154 -18.17 -1.04 5.59
C THR A 154 -18.79 0.13 4.83
N GLU A 155 -19.58 0.98 5.48
CA GLU A 155 -20.21 2.13 4.83
C GLU A 155 -19.20 3.23 4.50
N GLN A 156 -18.20 3.46 5.35
CA GLN A 156 -17.10 4.40 5.05
C GLN A 156 -16.26 3.86 3.89
N ALA A 157 -15.96 2.55 3.90
CA ALA A 157 -15.27 1.90 2.79
C ALA A 157 -16.02 2.09 1.45
N ARG A 158 -17.36 2.06 1.44
CA ARG A 158 -18.17 2.37 0.23
C ARG A 158 -18.00 3.80 -0.24
N GLN A 159 -18.06 4.77 0.67
CA GLN A 159 -17.86 6.18 0.33
C GLN A 159 -16.47 6.43 -0.27
N ILE A 160 -15.46 5.75 0.27
CA ILE A 160 -14.09 5.80 -0.26
C ILE A 160 -14.02 5.14 -1.65
N PHE A 161 -14.72 4.02 -1.89
CA PHE A 161 -14.81 3.41 -3.20
C PHE A 161 -15.47 4.32 -4.25
N GLU A 162 -16.55 5.02 -3.91
CA GLU A 162 -17.17 5.99 -4.80
C GLU A 162 -16.19 7.10 -5.19
N ARG A 163 -15.42 7.64 -4.22
CA ARG A 163 -14.36 8.61 -4.48
C ARG A 163 -13.22 8.01 -5.33
N PHE A 164 -12.84 6.77 -5.07
CA PHE A 164 -11.79 6.06 -5.80
C PHE A 164 -12.14 5.92 -7.28
N VAL A 165 -13.37 5.51 -7.57
CA VAL A 165 -13.87 5.31 -8.92
C VAL A 165 -14.06 6.64 -9.68
N GLN A 166 -14.33 7.74 -8.96
CA GLN A 166 -14.35 9.09 -9.53
C GLN A 166 -12.94 9.60 -9.85
N CYS A 167 -11.96 9.35 -8.98
CA CYS A 167 -10.57 9.77 -9.19
C CYS A 167 -9.87 8.95 -10.29
N HIS A 168 -10.10 7.65 -10.31
CA HIS A 168 -9.51 6.70 -11.25
C HIS A 168 -10.62 5.96 -12.01
N PRO A 169 -11.17 6.56 -13.07
CA PRO A 169 -12.24 5.95 -13.87
C PRO A 169 -11.66 4.90 -14.82
N GLU A 170 -11.09 3.83 -14.27
CA GLU A 170 -10.54 2.70 -15.00
C GLU A 170 -11.37 1.43 -14.77
N VAL A 171 -11.45 0.54 -15.75
CA VAL A 171 -12.23 -0.71 -15.62
C VAL A 171 -11.80 -1.52 -14.38
N GLU A 172 -10.51 -1.48 -14.05
CA GLU A 172 -9.95 -2.17 -12.89
C GLU A 172 -10.49 -1.63 -11.54
N SER A 173 -10.74 -0.32 -11.43
CA SER A 173 -11.27 0.29 -10.19
C SER A 173 -12.72 -0.14 -9.94
N TRP A 174 -13.54 -0.16 -11.00
CA TRP A 174 -14.92 -0.65 -10.96
C TRP A 174 -15.03 -2.14 -10.65
N ILE A 175 -14.16 -2.98 -11.25
CA ILE A 175 -14.11 -4.42 -10.93
C ILE A 175 -13.78 -4.64 -9.45
N ARG A 176 -12.85 -3.87 -8.89
CA ARG A 176 -12.52 -3.96 -7.46
C ARG A 176 -13.68 -3.52 -6.57
N TYR A 177 -14.39 -2.45 -6.94
CA TYR A 177 -15.55 -1.99 -6.18
C TYR A 177 -16.66 -3.04 -6.17
N ALA A 178 -16.96 -3.64 -7.32
CA ALA A 178 -17.93 -4.72 -7.39
C ALA A 178 -17.53 -5.95 -6.59
N LYS A 179 -16.26 -6.39 -6.67
CA LYS A 179 -15.75 -7.52 -5.87
C LYS A 179 -15.87 -7.25 -4.36
N PHE A 180 -15.77 -6.00 -3.93
CA PHE A 180 -15.99 -5.61 -2.54
C PHE A 180 -17.45 -5.77 -2.12
N GLU A 181 -18.41 -5.26 -2.90
CA GLU A 181 -19.84 -5.40 -2.59
C GLU A 181 -20.28 -6.88 -2.60
N MET A 182 -19.73 -7.70 -3.50
CA MET A 182 -19.96 -9.16 -3.48
C MET A 182 -19.48 -9.82 -2.19
N LYS A 183 -18.29 -9.47 -1.72
CA LYS A 183 -17.74 -10.02 -0.47
C LYS A 183 -18.58 -9.65 0.75
N ASN A 184 -19.23 -8.48 0.70
CA ASN A 184 -20.14 -8.03 1.74
C ASN A 184 -21.55 -8.64 1.61
N GLY A 185 -21.85 -9.39 0.53
CA GLY A 185 -23.14 -10.02 0.29
C GLY A 185 -24.18 -9.11 -0.38
N GLU A 186 -23.82 -7.88 -0.75
CA GLU A 186 -24.73 -6.87 -1.31
C GLU A 186 -24.78 -6.97 -2.84
N VAL A 187 -25.43 -8.03 -3.35
CA VAL A 187 -25.48 -8.36 -4.78
C VAL A 187 -26.17 -7.27 -5.60
N ASP A 188 -27.22 -6.65 -5.06
CA ASP A 188 -27.97 -5.59 -5.76
C ASP A 188 -27.13 -4.33 -5.96
N ARG A 189 -26.31 -3.97 -4.97
CA ARG A 189 -25.38 -2.84 -5.08
C ARG A 189 -24.26 -3.15 -6.05
N ALA A 190 -23.66 -4.35 -5.96
CA ALA A 190 -22.67 -4.79 -6.93
C ALA A 190 -23.21 -4.67 -8.37
N ARG A 191 -24.47 -5.08 -8.60
CA ARG A 191 -25.15 -4.94 -9.90
C ARG A 191 -25.29 -3.48 -10.34
N ASN A 192 -25.66 -2.58 -9.44
CA ASN A 192 -25.75 -1.14 -9.76
C ASN A 192 -24.38 -0.58 -10.17
N VAL A 193 -23.33 -0.91 -9.41
CA VAL A 193 -21.94 -0.54 -9.72
C VAL A 193 -21.53 -1.06 -11.10
N HIS A 194 -21.91 -2.29 -11.45
CA HIS A 194 -21.67 -2.83 -12.79
C HIS A 194 -22.43 -2.10 -13.87
N GLY A 195 -23.72 -1.80 -13.67
CA GLY A 195 -24.52 -1.03 -14.62
C GLY A 195 -23.86 0.33 -14.92
N ARG A 196 -23.42 1.03 -13.88
CA ARG A 196 -22.70 2.31 -14.00
C ARG A 196 -21.36 2.17 -14.72
N ALA A 197 -20.61 1.09 -14.45
CA ALA A 197 -19.36 0.81 -15.15
C ALA A 197 -19.59 0.56 -16.65
N VAL A 198 -20.61 -0.23 -17.02
CA VAL A 198 -20.94 -0.53 -18.42
C VAL A 198 -21.40 0.71 -19.17
N GLU A 199 -22.20 1.57 -18.54
CA GLU A 199 -22.60 2.86 -19.10
C GLU A 199 -21.40 3.76 -19.35
N LYS A 200 -20.43 3.81 -18.42
CA LYS A 200 -19.21 4.60 -18.56
C LYS A 200 -18.22 4.07 -19.60
N PHE A 201 -18.11 2.76 -19.78
CA PHE A 201 -17.17 2.12 -20.73
C PHE A 201 -17.87 1.45 -21.92
N ALA A 202 -18.96 2.05 -22.40
CA ALA A 202 -19.79 1.52 -23.47
C ALA A 202 -19.02 1.16 -24.77
N ASP A 203 -17.78 1.65 -24.94
CA ASP A 203 -16.91 1.41 -26.10
C ASP A 203 -16.03 0.14 -26.03
N GLY A 204 -16.33 -0.82 -25.13
CA GLY A 204 -16.03 -2.23 -25.42
C GLY A 204 -14.78 -2.86 -24.81
N ASN A 205 -14.26 -2.37 -23.69
CA ASN A 205 -13.15 -3.05 -22.97
C ASN A 205 -13.52 -3.49 -21.54
N VAL A 206 -14.70 -4.10 -21.43
CA VAL A 206 -15.35 -4.50 -20.19
C VAL A 206 -15.04 -5.99 -19.96
N VAL A 207 -13.77 -6.28 -19.64
CA VAL A 207 -13.15 -7.63 -19.72
C VAL A 207 -13.35 -8.53 -18.48
N GLY A 208 -13.81 -8.02 -17.33
CA GLY A 208 -14.03 -8.81 -16.10
C GLY A 208 -15.50 -9.18 -15.79
N PHE A 209 -16.42 -8.90 -16.70
CA PHE A 209 -17.86 -8.82 -16.43
C PHE A 209 -18.64 -10.14 -16.59
N PRO A 210 -18.26 -11.08 -17.49
CA PRO A 210 -18.91 -12.38 -17.58
C PRO A 210 -18.67 -13.25 -16.34
N GLU A 211 -17.48 -13.19 -15.73
CA GLU A 211 -17.13 -13.95 -14.51
C GLU A 211 -17.96 -13.50 -13.30
N PHE A 212 -18.31 -12.20 -13.24
CA PHE A 212 -19.18 -11.64 -12.20
C PHE A 212 -20.59 -12.22 -12.27
N GLU A 213 -21.19 -12.25 -13.47
CA GLU A 213 -22.54 -12.80 -13.66
C GLU A 213 -22.57 -14.33 -13.49
N GLU A 214 -21.46 -15.02 -13.79
CA GLU A 214 -21.26 -16.46 -13.52
C GLU A 214 -21.23 -16.75 -12.00
N GLN A 215 -20.59 -15.89 -11.19
CA GLN A 215 -20.60 -16.02 -9.72
C GLN A 215 -21.94 -15.65 -9.06
N CYS A 216 -22.71 -14.72 -9.66
CA CYS A 216 -24.04 -14.34 -9.18
C CYS A 216 -25.16 -15.35 -9.52
N LYS A 217 -24.85 -16.50 -10.13
CA LYS A 217 -25.78 -17.60 -10.50
C LYS A 217 -26.92 -17.21 -11.47
N GLU A 218 -26.87 -16.04 -12.11
CA GLU A 218 -27.85 -15.61 -13.12
C GLU A 218 -27.36 -15.96 -14.55
N THR A 219 -27.44 -17.25 -14.89
CA THR A 219 -26.98 -17.83 -16.17
C THR A 219 -27.58 -17.20 -17.43
N GLU A 220 -28.78 -16.62 -17.34
CA GLU A 220 -29.45 -15.99 -18.49
C GLU A 220 -28.94 -14.59 -18.84
N ARG A 221 -28.40 -13.85 -17.86
CA ARG A 221 -27.84 -12.51 -18.09
C ARG A 221 -26.39 -12.55 -18.54
N ALA A 222 -25.60 -13.48 -18.00
CA ALA A 222 -24.27 -13.83 -18.52
C ALA A 222 -24.31 -14.11 -20.04
N ARG A 223 -25.37 -14.78 -20.51
CA ARG A 223 -25.63 -15.01 -21.95
C ARG A 223 -25.95 -13.73 -22.73
N CYS A 224 -26.72 -12.80 -22.15
CA CYS A 224 -27.02 -11.51 -22.78
C CYS A 224 -25.79 -10.60 -22.88
N THR A 225 -24.93 -10.61 -21.86
CA THR A 225 -23.66 -9.88 -21.84
C THR A 225 -22.67 -10.48 -22.85
N ASN A 226 -22.56 -11.81 -22.94
CA ASN A 226 -21.79 -12.49 -23.98
C ASN A 226 -22.30 -12.17 -25.40
N LYS A 227 -23.62 -12.10 -25.62
CA LYS A 227 -24.19 -11.70 -26.92
C LYS A 227 -23.85 -10.26 -27.33
N ARG A 228 -23.58 -9.38 -26.36
CA ARG A 228 -23.20 -7.98 -26.59
C ARG A 228 -21.69 -7.78 -26.79
N MET A 229 -20.86 -8.79 -26.48
CA MET A 229 -19.42 -8.75 -26.78
C MET A 229 -19.19 -8.69 -28.30
N PRO A 230 -18.19 -7.92 -28.78
CA PRO A 230 -17.89 -7.85 -30.20
C PRO A 230 -17.52 -9.23 -30.76
N LYS A 231 -18.26 -9.68 -31.79
CA LYS A 231 -18.03 -10.97 -32.48
C LYS A 231 -16.69 -11.06 -33.24
N ARG A 232 -15.89 -9.99 -33.24
CA ARG A 232 -14.60 -9.93 -33.93
C ARG A 232 -13.49 -10.28 -32.95
N ILE A 233 -12.78 -11.37 -33.24
CA ILE A 233 -11.59 -11.82 -32.52
C ILE A 233 -10.55 -10.68 -32.58
N PRO A 234 -10.23 -10.04 -31.45
CA PRO A 234 -9.16 -9.07 -31.39
C PRO A 234 -7.85 -9.86 -31.37
N LYS A 235 -6.95 -9.57 -32.31
CA LYS A 235 -5.63 -10.24 -32.36
C LYS A 235 -4.77 -9.66 -31.23
N GLY A 236 -4.55 -10.44 -30.17
CA GLY A 236 -3.79 -10.02 -28.99
C GLY A 236 -4.17 -10.81 -27.72
N PRO A 237 -3.86 -10.32 -26.51
CA PRO A 237 -4.20 -10.96 -25.23
C PRO A 237 -5.72 -11.16 -24.99
N GLU A 238 -6.56 -10.60 -25.87
CA GLU A 238 -8.01 -10.77 -25.94
C GLU A 238 -8.44 -12.14 -26.52
N GLU A 239 -7.52 -12.90 -27.13
CA GLU A 239 -7.78 -14.26 -27.64
C GLU A 239 -8.01 -15.29 -26.51
N ASP A 240 -7.30 -15.15 -25.39
CA ASP A 240 -7.48 -16.00 -24.20
C ASP A 240 -8.83 -15.79 -23.52
N LEU A 241 -9.39 -14.59 -23.68
CA LEU A 241 -10.68 -14.18 -23.14
C LEU A 241 -11.82 -14.73 -23.99
N TYR A 242 -11.69 -14.71 -25.32
CA TYR A 242 -12.60 -15.41 -26.23
C TYR A 242 -12.58 -16.93 -25.99
N LYS A 243 -11.40 -17.52 -25.78
CA LYS A 243 -11.29 -18.94 -25.41
C LYS A 243 -12.02 -19.25 -24.10
N ARG A 244 -11.93 -18.38 -23.08
CA ARG A 244 -12.67 -18.55 -21.81
C ARG A 244 -14.18 -18.34 -21.96
N SER A 245 -14.65 -17.41 -22.79
CA SER A 245 -16.09 -17.22 -23.03
C SER A 245 -16.70 -18.38 -23.82
N VAL A 246 -15.96 -18.97 -24.76
CA VAL A 246 -16.36 -20.19 -25.47
C VAL A 246 -16.38 -21.40 -24.53
N LEU A 247 -15.43 -21.48 -23.60
CA LEU A 247 -15.43 -22.51 -22.55
C LEU A 247 -16.61 -22.37 -21.60
N SER A 248 -17.02 -21.15 -21.23
CA SER A 248 -18.23 -20.95 -20.41
C SER A 248 -19.51 -21.26 -21.19
N GLU A 249 -19.57 -20.95 -22.49
CA GLU A 249 -20.67 -21.42 -23.36
C GLU A 249 -20.73 -22.94 -23.45
N ASN A 250 -19.61 -23.64 -23.65
CA ASN A 250 -19.59 -25.11 -23.71
C ASN A 250 -19.89 -25.79 -22.36
N ARG A 251 -19.59 -25.14 -21.23
CA ARG A 251 -19.97 -25.67 -19.90
C ARG A 251 -21.49 -25.64 -19.65
N TYR A 252 -22.23 -24.75 -20.31
CA TYR A 252 -23.68 -24.56 -20.10
C TYR A 252 -24.53 -24.82 -21.36
N GLY A 253 -23.90 -25.00 -22.51
CA GLY A 253 -24.50 -25.30 -23.81
C GLY A 253 -24.23 -26.74 -24.21
N ASP A 254 -24.73 -27.70 -23.42
CA ASP A 254 -25.45 -28.88 -23.93
C ASP A 254 -25.86 -29.83 -22.81
N LYS A 255 -27.09 -29.64 -22.32
CA LYS A 255 -27.99 -30.73 -21.88
C LYS A 255 -29.44 -30.49 -22.34
N LYS A 256 -29.64 -29.76 -23.44
CA LYS A 256 -30.93 -29.66 -24.12
C LYS A 256 -30.73 -29.51 -25.62
N PHE A 257 -30.38 -30.60 -26.30
CA PHE A 257 -30.84 -30.95 -27.67
C PHE A 257 -30.22 -32.31 -28.08
N VAL A 258 -30.64 -33.40 -27.43
CA VAL A 258 -30.61 -34.74 -28.02
C VAL A 258 -31.94 -35.42 -27.72
N LEU A 259 -32.98 -35.05 -28.45
CA LEU A 259 -34.13 -35.90 -28.76
C LEU A 259 -34.81 -35.35 -30.03
N GLY A 260 -34.73 -36.13 -31.12
CA GLY A 260 -35.70 -36.14 -32.22
C GLY A 260 -35.46 -35.16 -33.38
N ASN A 261 -34.69 -35.57 -34.39
CA ASN A 261 -35.21 -36.25 -35.59
C ASN A 261 -34.04 -36.73 -36.46
#